data_AF-A0A7K4HA09-F1
#
_entry.id   AF-A0A7K4HA09-F1
#
_cell.length_a   1.000
_cell.length_b   1.000
_cell.length_c   1.000
_cell.angle_alpha   90.00
_cell.angle_beta   90.00
_cell.angle_gamma   90.00
#
_symmetry.space_group_name_H-M   'P 1'
#
loop_
_entity.id
_entity.type
_entity.pdbx_description
1 polymer ?
#
loop_
_entity_poly.entity_id
_entity_poly.type
_entity_poly.pdbx_seq_one_letter_code
_entity_poly.pdbx_strand_id
1 'polypeptide(L)'
;SGEPSKIVGQTLIKTTDENTTASISAIEPFSRKGKTFHKIEFYIGNTENSSSVVGNFEITPNTKLIESVSVGSSILTVDSTLSFPQSGTLVSGNNTISYTGKSINQFFGCTGISDTISTASNIRSDDTYFSYEDGDTSKKVELILLGVIQDLVEENEDFKVDENDIITVKNLGDKIKNRNSNWKEIFANSFIYNTSARYEIVDNNTTKLGSTIDRSSLKIGDKVEILERGSENIVFSNDTTYIQTINESQNSLELGNRPTLDPSKEYDIRRKLNKTKSSGSDFGSSSVLSDILNVYADKDDYAYVASNSLPSEVILDEDDEKIINYRLDIETSIKKVSIASTNNLVDFFEDVYNTIEFNPSIPFLTGDKIYYLPQDEPLVGLQTGNYYVKVTSTNKFKLYTTPSLLNSDSNVTFQVPNSGIGTHTFILNSQIKTDLGIQKLLRKFPLEKNIENGSGTLTIPGTTGMLINGVEINNYKSKDAIYYGPIEKVNILSGGENFDVINPPLVEVSTGAGITAKIQPVISGGFEKVYVDSQDYNIGEITSINISGGNGSGAVIEPVIIEKPREVLFNADEFSNGGGVSETTDQIIFLTDHNFVNGQEVIYSPLGNNPIEIGTVS
;
A
#
# COMPACT_ATOMS: atom_id res chain seq x y z
N SER A 1 18.27 17.77 31.67
CA SER A 1 17.42 16.66 31.24
C SER A 1 18.07 16.05 30.02
N GLY A 2 18.26 14.74 30.00
CA GLY A 2 18.94 14.01 28.94
C GLY A 2 20.12 13.16 29.40
N GLU A 3 20.34 12.97 30.71
CA GLU A 3 21.43 12.13 31.23
C GLU A 3 21.06 10.64 31.15
N PRO A 4 21.69 9.83 30.28
CA PRO A 4 21.29 8.43 30.09
C PRO A 4 21.59 7.55 31.30
N SER A 5 22.54 7.91 32.16
CA SER A 5 22.85 7.12 33.36
C SER A 5 21.74 7.19 34.43
N LYS A 6 20.88 8.21 34.39
CA LYS A 6 19.82 8.44 35.40
C LYS A 6 18.49 7.76 35.10
N ILE A 7 18.39 7.05 33.98
CA ILE A 7 17.20 6.27 33.64
C ILE A 7 17.37 4.79 34.01
N VAL A 8 18.49 4.42 34.64
CA VAL A 8 18.69 3.07 35.20
C VAL A 8 17.66 2.81 36.31
N GLY A 9 17.03 1.64 36.29
CA GLY A 9 15.93 1.27 37.19
C GLY A 9 14.58 1.88 36.81
N GLN A 10 14.50 2.66 35.73
CA GLN A 10 13.27 3.26 35.23
C GLN A 10 12.67 2.45 34.07
N THR A 11 11.44 2.80 33.69
CA THR A 11 10.76 2.19 32.54
C THR A 11 11.08 2.96 31.27
N LEU A 12 11.51 2.23 30.23
CA LEU A 12 11.57 2.71 28.86
C LEU A 12 10.19 2.51 28.22
N ILE A 13 9.69 3.55 27.54
CA ILE A 13 8.36 3.57 26.92
C ILE A 13 8.50 3.99 25.45
N LYS A 14 7.81 3.33 24.53
CA LYS A 14 7.77 3.76 23.12
C LYS A 14 6.87 4.99 22.96
N THR A 15 7.35 6.03 22.28
CA THR A 15 6.64 7.30 22.12
C THR A 15 5.30 7.17 21.39
N THR A 16 5.22 6.23 20.43
CA THR A 16 4.03 6.01 19.58
C THR A 16 3.11 4.89 20.09
N ASP A 17 3.54 4.13 21.10
CA ASP A 17 2.76 3.05 21.72
C ASP A 17 3.17 2.88 23.20
N GLU A 18 2.39 3.48 24.10
CA GLU A 18 2.67 3.45 25.54
C GLU A 18 2.56 2.04 26.16
N ASN A 19 2.03 1.04 25.43
CA ASN A 19 2.01 -0.34 25.91
C ASN A 19 3.35 -1.06 25.70
N THR A 20 4.19 -0.57 24.78
CA THR A 20 5.53 -1.11 24.59
C THR A 20 6.46 -0.53 25.65
N THR A 21 6.80 -1.37 26.64
CA THR A 21 7.53 -0.96 27.84
C THR A 21 8.57 -1.98 28.27
N ALA A 22 9.66 -1.52 28.88
CA ALA A 22 10.70 -2.38 29.45
C ALA A 22 11.38 -1.71 30.64
N SER A 23 11.68 -2.47 31.69
CA SER A 23 12.50 -1.97 32.81
C SER A 23 13.98 -1.98 32.46
N ILE A 24 14.66 -0.85 32.66
CA ILE A 24 16.10 -0.69 32.37
C ILE A 24 16.93 -1.22 33.55
N SER A 25 17.77 -2.24 33.32
CA SER A 25 18.66 -2.79 34.36
C SER A 25 20.01 -2.08 34.41
N ALA A 26 20.59 -1.77 33.25
CA ALA A 26 21.90 -1.15 33.15
C ALA A 26 22.03 -0.34 31.86
N ILE A 27 22.92 0.66 31.90
CA ILE A 27 23.30 1.46 30.75
C ILE A 27 24.82 1.56 30.71
N GLU A 28 25.41 1.07 29.62
CA GLU A 28 26.85 1.05 29.42
C GLU A 28 27.24 1.98 28.26
N PRO A 29 27.99 3.06 28.53
CA PRO A 29 28.49 3.92 27.47
C PRO A 29 29.69 3.27 26.77
N PHE A 30 29.72 3.35 25.45
CA PHE A 30 30.90 3.01 24.65
C PHE A 30 31.13 4.07 23.58
N SER A 31 32.39 4.26 23.19
CA SER A 31 32.76 5.27 22.19
C SER A 31 33.27 4.62 20.90
N ARG A 32 32.77 5.09 19.75
CA ARG A 32 33.23 4.65 18.43
C ARG A 32 33.35 5.84 17.50
N LYS A 33 34.53 6.01 16.89
CA LYS A 33 34.85 7.12 15.96
C LYS A 33 34.48 8.51 16.53
N GLY A 34 34.79 8.74 17.81
CA GLY A 34 34.52 10.01 18.49
C GLY A 34 33.04 10.27 18.83
N LYS A 35 32.15 9.29 18.65
CA LYS A 35 30.76 9.36 19.10
C LYS A 35 30.52 8.40 20.26
N THR A 36 29.76 8.85 21.25
CA THR A 36 29.34 8.01 22.39
C THR A 36 27.99 7.38 22.08
N PHE A 37 27.91 6.08 22.31
CA PHE A 37 26.72 5.25 22.19
C PHE A 37 26.45 4.61 23.55
N HIS A 38 25.22 4.16 23.76
CA HIS A 38 24.81 3.53 25.02
C HIS A 38 24.18 2.18 24.70
N LYS A 39 24.69 1.12 25.32
CA LYS A 39 24.04 -0.19 25.37
C LYS A 39 23.06 -0.16 26.52
N ILE A 40 21.79 -0.42 26.23
CA ILE A 40 20.72 -0.49 27.24
C ILE A 40 20.43 -1.96 27.48
N GLU A 41 20.50 -2.37 28.75
CA GLU A 41 20.12 -3.71 29.16
C GLU A 41 18.73 -3.67 29.78
N PHE A 42 17.89 -4.62 29.39
CA PHE A 42 16.56 -4.78 29.96
C PHE A 42 16.57 -5.84 31.05
N TYR A 43 15.89 -5.52 32.14
CA TYR A 43 15.51 -6.53 33.11
C TYR A 43 14.38 -7.37 32.50
N ILE A 44 14.52 -8.69 32.55
CA ILE A 44 13.51 -9.62 32.01
C ILE A 44 12.63 -10.20 33.13
N GLY A 45 13.09 -10.23 34.38
CA GLY A 45 12.33 -10.82 35.50
C GLY A 45 13.10 -11.94 36.20
N ASN A 46 12.59 -12.36 37.37
CA ASN A 46 13.20 -13.42 38.18
C ASN A 46 12.58 -14.82 37.94
N THR A 47 11.55 -14.92 37.09
CA THR A 47 10.81 -16.16 36.84
C THR A 47 10.55 -16.35 35.36
N GLU A 48 10.60 -17.59 34.88
CA GLU A 48 10.48 -17.95 33.45
C GLU A 48 9.16 -17.52 32.79
N ASN A 49 8.12 -17.22 33.58
CA ASN A 49 6.77 -16.92 33.09
C ASN A 49 6.36 -15.44 33.17
N SER A 50 7.26 -14.53 33.55
CA SER A 50 6.94 -13.10 33.60
C SER A 50 8.09 -12.28 33.02
N SER A 51 7.90 -11.77 31.81
CA SER A 51 8.80 -10.79 31.18
C SER A 51 8.40 -9.38 31.60
N SER A 52 9.34 -8.58 32.12
CA SER A 52 9.16 -7.12 32.26
C SER A 52 9.31 -6.35 30.95
N VAL A 53 9.66 -7.03 29.86
CA VAL A 53 9.62 -6.49 28.50
C VAL A 53 8.25 -6.83 27.91
N VAL A 54 7.50 -5.80 27.55
CA VAL A 54 6.17 -5.88 26.93
C VAL A 54 6.22 -5.15 25.60
N GLY A 55 5.68 -5.75 24.54
CA GLY A 55 5.71 -5.20 23.18
C GLY A 55 7.02 -5.44 22.42
N ASN A 56 7.15 -4.82 21.25
CA ASN A 56 8.29 -5.00 20.35
C ASN A 56 9.12 -3.72 20.26
N PHE A 57 10.37 -3.80 20.70
CA PHE A 57 11.35 -2.74 20.54
C PHE A 57 12.01 -2.86 19.18
N GLU A 58 11.71 -1.91 18.31
CA GLU A 58 12.23 -1.82 16.94
C GLU A 58 13.26 -0.69 16.83
N ILE A 59 14.19 -0.85 15.90
CA ILE A 59 15.15 0.20 15.56
C ILE A 59 14.39 1.44 15.10
N THR A 60 14.84 2.63 15.51
CA THR A 60 14.32 3.88 14.98
C THR A 60 14.90 4.06 13.56
N PRO A 61 14.07 4.01 12.49
CA PRO A 61 14.57 4.20 11.14
C PRO A 61 15.29 5.53 11.00
N ASN A 62 16.50 5.50 10.46
CA ASN A 62 17.35 6.67 10.30
C ASN A 62 18.12 6.57 8.99
N THR A 63 18.21 7.68 8.27
CA THR A 63 18.89 7.79 6.98
C THR A 63 19.56 9.16 6.87
N LYS A 64 20.37 9.36 5.83
CA LYS A 64 21.06 10.63 5.58
C LYS A 64 20.49 11.31 4.36
N LEU A 65 20.39 12.63 4.44
CA LEU A 65 20.02 13.48 3.31
C LEU A 65 21.21 13.59 2.34
N ILE A 66 20.98 13.34 1.04
CA ILE A 66 22.02 13.41 0.00
C ILE A 66 22.15 14.82 -0.59
N GLU A 67 21.03 15.53 -0.73
CA GLU A 67 20.98 16.89 -1.30
C GLU A 67 20.28 17.83 -0.32
N SER A 68 20.75 19.06 -0.15
CA SER A 68 20.10 20.05 0.70
C SER A 68 18.66 20.32 0.25
N VAL A 69 17.75 20.47 1.20
CA VAL A 69 16.32 20.66 0.93
C VAL A 69 15.86 22.02 1.45
N SER A 70 15.20 22.79 0.59
CA SER A 70 14.64 24.10 0.93
C SER A 70 13.25 23.99 1.56
N VAL A 71 12.84 25.03 2.27
CA VAL A 71 11.48 25.20 2.83
C VAL A 71 10.41 24.94 1.77
N GLY A 72 9.36 24.21 2.15
CA GLY A 72 8.23 23.89 1.25
C GLY A 72 8.50 22.79 0.20
N SER A 73 9.67 22.14 0.20
CA SER A 73 9.95 21.05 -0.73
C SER A 73 9.06 19.83 -0.47
N SER A 74 8.57 19.20 -1.53
CA SER A 74 7.71 18.01 -1.45
C SER A 74 8.43 16.67 -1.60
N ILE A 75 9.75 16.69 -1.85
CA ILE A 75 10.58 15.51 -2.07
C ILE A 75 11.89 15.63 -1.28
N LEU A 76 12.28 14.56 -0.60
CA LEU A 76 13.58 14.44 0.09
C LEU A 76 14.36 13.29 -0.54
N THR A 77 15.60 13.54 -0.97
CA THR A 77 16.52 12.52 -1.49
C THR A 77 17.47 12.05 -0.39
N VAL A 78 17.47 10.76 -0.10
CA VAL A 78 18.18 10.15 1.03
C VAL A 78 18.94 8.89 0.63
N ASP A 79 19.86 8.42 1.46
CA ASP A 79 20.64 7.20 1.20
C ASP A 79 19.76 5.96 0.98
N SER A 80 18.78 5.77 1.87
CA SER A 80 17.83 4.66 1.80
C SER A 80 16.55 4.98 2.58
N THR A 81 15.43 4.44 2.12
CA THR A 81 14.14 4.49 2.83
C THR A 81 13.65 3.09 3.25
N LEU A 82 14.46 2.05 3.09
CA LEU A 82 14.02 0.65 3.22
C LEU A 82 13.39 0.35 4.59
N SER A 83 13.95 0.90 5.67
CA SER A 83 13.47 0.71 7.04
C SER A 83 12.29 1.60 7.43
N PHE A 84 11.80 2.46 6.52
CA PHE A 84 10.69 3.37 6.81
C PHE A 84 9.35 2.77 6.33
N PRO A 85 8.21 3.13 6.94
CA PRO A 85 6.90 2.77 6.43
C PRO A 85 6.57 3.51 5.12
N GLN A 86 5.55 3.06 4.38
CA GLN A 86 5.17 3.65 3.08
C GLN A 86 4.77 5.13 3.18
N SER A 87 4.20 5.53 4.31
CA SER A 87 3.86 6.91 4.70
C SER A 87 4.11 7.06 6.21
N GLY A 88 4.37 8.28 6.67
CA GLY A 88 4.64 8.52 8.09
C GLY A 88 5.17 9.92 8.38
N THR A 89 5.80 10.07 9.53
CA THR A 89 6.41 11.32 9.99
C THR A 89 7.93 11.14 10.11
N LEU A 90 8.66 12.17 9.69
CA LEU A 90 10.12 12.24 9.77
C LEU A 90 10.51 13.44 10.63
N VAL A 91 11.65 13.34 11.30
CA VAL A 91 12.24 14.40 12.10
C VAL A 91 13.64 14.71 11.56
N SER A 92 13.91 16.00 11.35
CA SER A 92 15.23 16.50 10.96
C SER A 92 15.48 17.91 11.49
N GLY A 93 16.40 18.02 12.45
CA GLY A 93 16.56 19.27 13.20
C GLY A 93 15.24 19.64 13.89
N ASN A 94 14.74 20.84 13.62
CA ASN A 94 13.46 21.33 14.14
C ASN A 94 12.25 20.96 13.26
N ASN A 95 12.49 20.37 12.09
CA ASN A 95 11.41 20.03 11.18
C ASN A 95 10.72 18.73 11.61
N THR A 96 9.39 18.75 11.59
CA THR A 96 8.52 17.57 11.66
C THR A 96 7.81 17.43 10.33
N ILE A 97 8.16 16.39 9.57
CA ILE A 97 7.86 16.28 8.14
C ILE A 97 6.94 15.09 7.91
N SER A 98 5.72 15.31 7.46
CA SER A 98 4.83 14.21 7.04
C SER A 98 5.05 13.88 5.57
N TYR A 99 5.08 12.59 5.21
CA TYR A 99 5.23 12.11 3.82
C TYR A 99 4.17 11.06 3.48
N THR A 100 3.76 11.01 2.21
CA THR A 100 2.66 10.14 1.73
C THR A 100 3.13 8.95 0.89
N GLY A 101 4.41 8.92 0.53
CA GLY A 101 4.99 7.82 -0.24
C GLY A 101 6.51 7.82 -0.22
N LYS A 102 7.11 6.71 -0.64
CA LYS A 102 8.56 6.60 -0.85
C LYS A 102 8.94 5.74 -2.06
N SER A 103 10.16 5.91 -2.55
CA SER A 103 10.95 4.97 -3.38
C SER A 103 12.09 4.45 -2.50
N ILE A 104 13.03 3.66 -3.03
CA ILE A 104 14.14 3.14 -2.19
C ILE A 104 15.06 4.24 -1.63
N ASN A 105 15.07 5.45 -2.19
CA ASN A 105 15.99 6.54 -1.85
C ASN A 105 15.36 7.95 -1.94
N GLN A 106 14.02 8.05 -2.04
CA GLN A 106 13.31 9.32 -1.94
C GLN A 106 12.02 9.19 -1.14
N PHE A 107 11.70 10.22 -0.35
CA PHE A 107 10.37 10.44 0.21
C PHE A 107 9.59 11.41 -0.67
N PHE A 108 8.27 11.19 -0.81
CA PHE A 108 7.36 11.96 -1.65
C PHE A 108 6.18 12.51 -0.86
N GLY A 109 5.63 13.63 -1.34
CA GLY A 109 4.50 14.30 -0.71
C GLY A 109 4.87 14.86 0.67
N CYS A 110 6.12 15.29 0.83
CA CYS A 110 6.62 15.84 2.07
C CYS A 110 5.99 17.20 2.37
N THR A 111 5.59 17.39 3.62
CA THR A 111 5.01 18.64 4.14
C THR A 111 5.60 18.91 5.53
N GLY A 112 5.60 20.15 6.02
CA GLY A 112 6.15 20.48 7.35
C GLY A 112 7.64 20.81 7.40
N ILE A 113 8.26 21.08 6.25
CA ILE A 113 9.64 21.61 6.17
C ILE A 113 9.59 23.12 6.36
N SER A 114 9.84 23.59 7.58
CA SER A 114 9.89 25.00 7.97
C SER A 114 11.28 25.62 7.88
N ASP A 115 12.33 24.80 8.00
CA ASP A 115 13.73 25.21 7.93
C ASP A 115 14.50 24.42 6.88
N THR A 116 15.48 25.05 6.23
CA THR A 116 16.39 24.38 5.29
C THR A 116 17.12 23.22 5.98
N ILE A 117 17.16 22.07 5.32
CA ILE A 117 17.86 20.89 5.80
C ILE A 117 19.15 20.72 4.99
N SER A 118 20.30 20.82 5.64
CA SER A 118 21.60 20.68 4.99
C SER A 118 21.90 19.24 4.58
N THR A 119 22.72 19.05 3.56
CA THR A 119 23.27 17.74 3.16
C THR A 119 23.91 17.03 4.35
N ALA A 120 23.87 15.70 4.36
CA ALA A 120 24.35 14.81 5.43
C ALA A 120 23.62 14.93 6.78
N SER A 121 22.54 15.73 6.87
CA SER A 121 21.64 15.73 8.03
C SER A 121 20.96 14.37 8.23
N ASN A 122 20.68 14.01 9.48
CA ASN A 122 19.89 12.82 9.80
C ASN A 122 18.41 13.08 9.48
N ILE A 123 17.79 12.15 8.77
CA ILE A 123 16.35 12.07 8.59
C ILE A 123 15.90 10.79 9.31
N ARG A 124 15.12 10.92 10.38
CA ARG A 124 14.69 9.77 11.20
C ARG A 124 13.19 9.70 11.35
N SER A 125 12.65 8.54 11.71
CA SER A 125 11.26 8.43 12.18
C SER A 125 11.06 9.18 13.50
N ASP A 126 9.81 9.53 13.81
CA ASP A 126 9.37 9.98 15.13
C ASP A 126 9.12 8.81 16.12
N ASP A 127 9.20 7.55 15.64
CA ASP A 127 9.24 6.33 16.46
C ASP A 127 10.49 6.28 17.36
N THR A 128 10.37 6.96 18.49
CA THR A 128 11.39 7.13 19.52
C THR A 128 10.96 6.43 20.80
N TYR A 129 11.85 6.42 21.77
CA TYR A 129 11.58 5.89 23.10
C TYR A 129 11.94 6.94 24.13
N PHE A 130 11.30 6.88 25.30
CA PHE A 130 11.59 7.82 26.36
C PHE A 130 11.55 7.17 27.73
N SER A 131 12.23 7.82 28.66
CA SER A 131 12.18 7.54 30.09
C SER A 131 12.37 8.84 30.87
N TYR A 132 12.41 8.77 32.20
CA TYR A 132 12.50 9.93 33.07
C TYR A 132 13.67 9.79 34.04
N GLU A 133 14.48 10.83 34.18
CA GLU A 133 15.62 10.81 35.11
C GLU A 133 15.13 10.59 36.54
N ASP A 134 15.60 9.54 37.21
CA ASP A 134 15.26 9.20 38.60
C ASP A 134 13.74 9.14 38.87
N GLY A 135 12.93 8.88 37.83
CA GLY A 135 11.46 8.85 37.91
C GLY A 135 10.78 10.23 37.88
N ASP A 136 11.53 11.31 37.70
CA ASP A 136 11.02 12.68 37.63
C ASP A 136 10.37 12.97 36.28
N THR A 137 9.03 12.97 36.23
CA THR A 137 8.24 13.20 35.00
C THR A 137 8.50 14.56 34.33
N SER A 138 9.14 15.51 35.01
CA SER A 138 9.57 16.79 34.42
C SER A 138 10.89 16.70 33.64
N LYS A 139 11.64 15.60 33.79
CA LYS A 139 12.96 15.37 33.18
C LYS A 139 12.95 14.21 32.19
N LYS A 140 12.29 14.43 31.05
CA LYS A 140 12.23 13.46 29.95
C LYS A 140 13.61 13.27 29.31
N VAL A 141 13.99 12.00 29.11
CA VAL A 141 15.13 11.57 28.30
C VAL A 141 14.57 10.86 27.07
N GLU A 142 14.86 11.37 25.88
CA GLU A 142 14.44 10.77 24.60
C GLU A 142 15.60 10.01 23.95
N LEU A 143 15.29 8.83 23.41
CA LEU A 143 16.23 7.84 22.91
C LEU A 143 15.82 7.40 21.50
N ILE A 144 16.82 7.12 20.69
CA ILE A 144 16.67 6.42 19.42
C ILE A 144 17.36 5.07 19.52
N LEU A 145 16.71 4.00 19.05
CA LEU A 145 17.31 2.68 19.01
C LEU A 145 18.00 2.47 17.68
N LEU A 146 19.25 2.01 17.72
CA LEU A 146 20.05 1.73 16.53
C LEU A 146 20.12 0.22 16.30
N GLY A 147 20.21 -0.19 15.05
CA GLY A 147 20.45 -1.59 14.70
C GLY A 147 21.87 -2.03 15.05
N VAL A 148 21.98 -3.25 15.55
CA VAL A 148 23.26 -3.96 15.73
C VAL A 148 23.28 -5.17 14.79
N ILE A 149 24.48 -5.54 14.32
CA ILE A 149 24.64 -6.77 13.55
C ILE A 149 24.60 -7.92 14.56
N GLN A 150 23.67 -8.85 14.34
CA GLN A 150 23.53 -10.11 15.09
C GLN A 150 23.59 -11.30 14.12
N ASP A 151 23.69 -12.51 14.66
CA ASP A 151 23.61 -13.76 13.89
C ASP A 151 24.59 -13.82 12.71
N LEU A 152 25.88 -13.60 12.99
CA LEU A 152 26.93 -13.74 11.98
C LEU A 152 26.90 -15.16 11.41
N VAL A 153 26.48 -15.29 10.15
CA VAL A 153 26.49 -16.56 9.42
C VAL A 153 27.88 -16.72 8.79
N GLU A 154 28.59 -17.75 9.20
CA GLU A 154 29.88 -18.11 8.63
C GLU A 154 29.65 -18.86 7.30
N GLU A 155 30.05 -18.25 6.19
CA GLU A 155 29.91 -18.87 4.86
C GLU A 155 31.03 -19.88 4.54
N ASN A 156 32.08 -19.97 5.37
CA ASN A 156 33.24 -20.83 5.12
C ASN A 156 33.69 -21.56 6.39
N GLU A 157 33.96 -22.86 6.26
CA GLU A 157 34.51 -23.74 7.31
C GLU A 157 35.91 -23.30 7.79
N ASP A 158 36.61 -22.45 7.04
CA ASP A 158 37.92 -21.87 7.40
C ASP A 158 37.84 -20.55 8.20
N PHE A 159 36.67 -20.17 8.73
CA PHE A 159 36.53 -18.99 9.57
C PHE A 159 37.25 -19.18 10.93
N LYS A 160 38.52 -18.79 10.98
CA LYS A 160 39.36 -18.86 12.19
C LYS A 160 39.43 -17.49 12.83
N VAL A 161 38.75 -17.34 13.96
CA VAL A 161 38.86 -16.19 14.85
C VAL A 161 39.24 -16.67 16.24
N ASP A 162 40.22 -16.02 16.85
CA ASP A 162 40.62 -16.27 18.24
C ASP A 162 39.95 -15.25 19.18
N GLU A 163 39.91 -15.57 20.47
CA GLU A 163 39.46 -14.62 21.49
C GLU A 163 40.32 -13.34 21.43
N ASN A 164 39.66 -12.18 21.36
CA ASN A 164 40.23 -10.84 21.17
C ASN A 164 40.51 -10.39 19.73
N ASP A 165 40.16 -11.19 18.72
CA ASP A 165 40.24 -10.73 17.33
C ASP A 165 39.23 -9.60 17.04
N ILE A 166 39.71 -8.57 16.34
CA ILE A 166 38.90 -7.42 15.96
C ILE A 166 38.24 -7.68 14.61
N ILE A 167 36.96 -8.06 14.65
CA ILE A 167 36.14 -8.19 13.45
C ILE A 167 35.68 -6.80 13.00
N THR A 168 35.93 -6.46 11.74
CA THR A 168 35.49 -5.20 11.14
C THR A 168 34.65 -5.44 9.90
N VAL A 169 33.68 -4.54 9.66
CA VAL A 169 32.88 -4.57 8.44
C VAL A 169 33.78 -4.18 7.25
N LYS A 170 34.00 -5.11 6.33
CA LYS A 170 34.77 -4.87 5.10
C LYS A 170 33.97 -4.05 4.08
N ASN A 171 32.69 -4.39 3.90
CA ASN A 171 31.76 -3.76 2.96
C ASN A 171 30.32 -3.98 3.44
N LEU A 172 29.42 -3.02 3.15
CA LEU A 172 28.00 -3.06 3.55
C LEU A 172 27.11 -3.85 2.57
N GLY A 173 27.70 -4.45 1.54
CA GLY A 173 27.02 -5.24 0.50
C GLY A 173 28.03 -5.90 -0.43
N ASP A 174 27.58 -6.71 -1.39
CA ASP A 174 28.49 -7.46 -2.28
C ASP A 174 29.34 -6.52 -3.17
N LYS A 175 30.66 -6.76 -3.20
CA LYS A 175 31.60 -6.02 -4.04
C LYS A 175 31.82 -6.78 -5.34
N ILE A 176 30.95 -6.54 -6.31
CA ILE A 176 31.05 -7.12 -7.65
C ILE A 176 32.18 -6.42 -8.41
N LYS A 177 33.12 -7.21 -8.94
CA LYS A 177 34.26 -6.69 -9.71
C LYS A 177 33.83 -6.44 -11.16
N ASN A 178 34.51 -5.51 -11.83
CA ASN A 178 34.28 -5.22 -13.24
C ASN A 178 35.40 -5.84 -14.10
N ARG A 179 35.56 -7.17 -14.01
CA ARG A 179 36.55 -7.93 -14.82
C ARG A 179 35.88 -8.68 -15.96
N ASN A 180 34.54 -8.65 -16.03
CA ASN A 180 33.73 -9.43 -16.95
C ASN A 180 34.06 -10.93 -16.92
N SER A 181 34.47 -11.44 -15.75
CA SER A 181 34.93 -12.83 -15.60
C SER A 181 33.79 -13.83 -15.47
N ASN A 182 32.61 -13.39 -15.02
CA ASN A 182 31.42 -14.22 -14.90
C ASN A 182 30.16 -13.42 -15.24
N TRP A 183 29.00 -14.11 -15.33
CA TRP A 183 27.75 -13.46 -15.71
C TRP A 183 27.27 -12.43 -14.71
N LYS A 184 27.40 -12.68 -13.40
CA LYS A 184 27.03 -11.73 -12.35
C LYS A 184 27.77 -10.40 -12.52
N GLU A 185 29.08 -10.45 -12.82
CA GLU A 185 29.86 -9.27 -13.15
C GLU A 185 29.35 -8.57 -14.41
N ILE A 186 29.12 -9.30 -15.51
CA ILE A 186 28.62 -8.70 -16.77
C ILE A 186 27.25 -8.05 -16.56
N PHE A 187 26.34 -8.75 -15.89
CA PHE A 187 24.97 -8.30 -15.61
C PHE A 187 24.99 -7.02 -14.76
N ALA A 188 25.64 -7.05 -13.60
CA ALA A 188 25.66 -5.93 -12.67
C ALA A 188 26.37 -4.70 -13.28
N ASN A 189 27.48 -4.88 -14.01
CA ASN A 189 28.25 -3.76 -14.57
C ASN A 189 27.70 -3.20 -15.90
N SER A 190 26.64 -3.82 -16.46
CA SER A 190 25.99 -3.31 -17.67
C SER A 190 25.09 -2.10 -17.41
N PHE A 191 24.60 -1.94 -16.18
CA PHE A 191 23.64 -0.92 -15.78
C PHE A 191 24.22 0.50 -15.72
N ILE A 192 23.32 1.48 -15.83
CA ILE A 192 23.60 2.90 -15.59
C ILE A 192 23.13 3.26 -14.18
N TYR A 193 24.03 3.07 -13.22
CA TYR A 193 23.78 3.44 -11.83
C TYR A 193 23.68 4.95 -11.65
N ASN A 194 22.77 5.38 -10.78
CA ASN A 194 22.57 6.76 -10.36
C ASN A 194 22.90 6.87 -8.86
N THR A 195 24.18 6.95 -8.58
CA THR A 195 24.76 6.97 -7.23
C THR A 195 25.58 8.24 -7.04
N SER A 196 25.60 8.77 -5.82
CA SER A 196 26.38 9.96 -5.46
C SER A 196 27.78 9.56 -4.97
N ALA A 197 28.54 8.87 -5.83
CA ALA A 197 29.88 8.43 -5.48
C ALA A 197 30.81 9.63 -5.22
N ARG A 198 31.60 9.55 -4.15
CA ARG A 198 32.60 10.57 -3.76
C ARG A 198 34.00 9.98 -3.84
N TYR A 199 34.91 10.70 -4.48
CA TYR A 199 36.30 10.32 -4.69
C TYR A 199 37.23 11.40 -4.16
N GLU A 200 38.26 10.99 -3.43
CA GLU A 200 39.35 11.90 -3.03
C GLU A 200 40.16 12.31 -4.25
N ILE A 201 40.42 13.62 -4.39
CA ILE A 201 41.37 14.15 -5.38
C ILE A 201 42.77 14.14 -4.74
N VAL A 202 43.67 13.32 -5.27
CA VAL A 202 45.06 13.20 -4.77
C VAL A 202 46.03 14.14 -5.47
N ASP A 203 45.67 14.64 -6.65
CA ASP A 203 46.40 15.70 -7.35
C ASP A 203 45.40 16.70 -7.94
N ASN A 204 45.39 17.91 -7.38
CA ASN A 204 44.48 18.97 -7.80
C ASN A 204 44.72 19.40 -9.25
N ASN A 205 45.96 19.38 -9.75
CA ASN A 205 46.27 19.88 -11.10
C ASN A 205 45.75 18.94 -12.18
N THR A 206 45.94 17.64 -11.99
CA THR A 206 45.53 16.62 -12.96
C THR A 206 44.16 16.01 -12.66
N THR A 207 43.52 16.43 -11.55
CA THR A 207 42.29 15.79 -11.02
C THR A 207 42.44 14.27 -10.92
N LYS A 208 43.60 13.83 -10.40
CA LYS A 208 43.87 12.41 -10.17
C LYS A 208 43.08 11.94 -8.96
N LEU A 209 42.42 10.79 -9.07
CA LEU A 209 41.59 10.24 -8.00
C LEU A 209 42.36 9.21 -7.17
N GLY A 210 42.05 9.14 -5.88
CA GLY A 210 42.66 8.18 -4.95
C GLY A 210 42.16 6.74 -5.11
N SER A 211 40.97 6.56 -5.69
CA SER A 211 40.39 5.24 -5.99
C SER A 211 40.23 5.04 -7.50
N THR A 212 40.32 3.80 -7.95
CA THR A 212 40.14 3.44 -9.36
C THR A 212 38.77 3.87 -9.87
N ILE A 213 38.76 4.57 -11.00
CA ILE A 213 37.53 4.96 -11.71
C ILE A 213 36.89 3.72 -12.30
N ASP A 214 35.58 3.57 -12.08
CA ASP A 214 34.78 2.50 -12.66
C ASP A 214 33.55 3.10 -13.35
N ARG A 215 33.14 2.51 -14.48
CA ARG A 215 31.96 2.96 -15.22
C ARG A 215 30.70 2.95 -14.36
N SER A 216 30.57 2.04 -13.40
CA SER A 216 29.40 1.99 -12.50
C SER A 216 29.27 3.23 -11.60
N SER A 217 30.35 3.98 -11.37
CA SER A 217 30.34 5.16 -10.49
C SER A 217 30.47 6.49 -11.22
N LEU A 218 31.37 6.60 -12.20
CA LEU A 218 31.65 7.81 -12.96
C LEU A 218 31.70 7.53 -14.47
N LYS A 219 31.03 8.38 -15.26
CA LYS A 219 30.98 8.29 -16.72
C LYS A 219 31.22 9.66 -17.35
N ILE A 220 31.68 9.64 -18.60
CA ILE A 220 31.72 10.84 -19.44
C ILE A 220 30.32 11.46 -19.51
N GLY A 221 30.27 12.78 -19.34
CA GLY A 221 29.06 13.57 -19.29
C GLY A 221 28.31 13.52 -17.96
N ASP A 222 28.83 12.88 -16.90
CA ASP A 222 28.23 12.98 -15.56
C ASP A 222 28.48 14.38 -14.97
N LYS A 223 27.44 14.96 -14.36
CA LYS A 223 27.55 16.20 -13.59
C LYS A 223 28.20 15.91 -12.24
N VAL A 224 29.10 16.79 -11.81
CA VAL A 224 29.91 16.61 -10.60
C VAL A 224 30.01 17.90 -9.80
N GLU A 225 30.31 17.76 -8.52
CA GLU A 225 30.64 18.85 -7.60
C GLU A 225 32.04 18.61 -7.04
N ILE A 226 32.82 19.68 -6.87
CA ILE A 226 34.08 19.63 -6.13
C ILE A 226 33.83 20.18 -4.74
N LEU A 227 34.24 19.44 -3.72
CA LEU A 227 34.04 19.78 -2.31
C LEU A 227 35.38 19.91 -1.60
N GLU A 228 35.49 20.82 -0.64
CA GLU A 228 36.62 20.83 0.29
C GLU A 228 36.60 19.56 1.15
N ARG A 229 37.75 18.89 1.27
CA ARG A 229 37.85 17.58 1.93
C ARG A 229 37.35 17.63 3.37
N GLY A 230 36.59 16.60 3.74
CA GLY A 230 36.00 16.49 5.08
C GLY A 230 34.86 17.47 5.35
N SER A 231 34.38 18.19 4.33
CA SER A 231 33.24 19.10 4.43
C SER A 231 32.18 18.83 3.35
N GLU A 232 31.04 19.51 3.49
CA GLU A 232 29.97 19.61 2.48
C GLU A 232 30.03 20.96 1.72
N ASN A 233 31.13 21.70 1.85
CA ASN A 233 31.32 22.98 1.18
C ASN A 233 31.69 22.74 -0.29
N ILE A 234 30.79 23.11 -1.19
CA ILE A 234 31.00 23.03 -2.64
C ILE A 234 31.85 24.22 -3.10
N VAL A 235 32.90 23.95 -3.86
CA VAL A 235 33.72 24.99 -4.50
C VAL A 235 32.90 25.64 -5.61
N PHE A 236 32.79 26.96 -5.56
CA PHE A 236 32.00 27.72 -6.52
C PHE A 236 32.52 27.57 -7.96
N SER A 237 31.60 27.33 -8.89
CA SER A 237 31.81 27.42 -10.34
C SER A 237 30.67 28.21 -10.96
N ASN A 238 30.95 28.95 -12.05
CA ASN A 238 29.93 29.73 -12.76
C ASN A 238 28.89 28.83 -13.43
N ASP A 239 29.34 27.68 -13.93
CA ASP A 239 28.53 26.70 -14.64
C ASP A 239 28.67 25.32 -14.00
N THR A 240 27.74 24.43 -14.34
CA THR A 240 27.78 23.05 -13.81
C THR A 240 29.02 22.33 -14.33
N THR A 241 29.87 21.88 -13.42
CA THR A 241 31.03 21.04 -13.73
C THR A 241 30.57 19.65 -14.17
N TYR A 242 31.20 19.10 -15.20
CA TYR A 242 30.91 17.77 -15.70
C TYR A 242 32.18 17.06 -16.17
N ILE A 243 32.11 15.73 -16.29
CA ILE A 243 33.24 14.92 -16.78
C ILE A 243 33.30 15.01 -18.30
N GLN A 244 34.35 15.63 -18.84
CA GLN A 244 34.57 15.72 -20.28
C GLN A 244 35.26 14.47 -20.82
N THR A 245 36.33 14.03 -20.15
CA THR A 245 37.05 12.80 -20.50
C THR A 245 37.52 12.05 -19.25
N ILE A 246 37.77 10.74 -19.41
CA ILE A 246 38.30 9.86 -18.35
C ILE A 246 39.58 9.22 -18.86
N ASN A 247 40.68 9.40 -18.13
CA ASN A 247 41.94 8.71 -18.42
C ASN A 247 42.13 7.56 -17.41
N GLU A 248 41.75 6.35 -17.82
CA GLU A 248 41.84 5.15 -16.98
C GLU A 248 43.29 4.78 -16.62
N SER A 249 44.25 5.05 -17.51
CA SER A 249 45.66 4.72 -17.28
C SER A 249 46.31 5.57 -16.19
N GLN A 250 45.91 6.84 -16.10
CA GLN A 250 46.41 7.80 -15.10
C GLN A 250 45.48 7.90 -13.88
N ASN A 251 44.29 7.29 -13.95
CA ASN A 251 43.21 7.40 -12.98
C ASN A 251 42.83 8.86 -12.70
N SER A 252 42.65 9.63 -13.76
CA SER A 252 42.41 11.08 -13.72
C SER A 252 41.24 11.49 -14.61
N LEU A 253 40.71 12.69 -14.35
CA LEU A 253 39.54 13.25 -15.05
C LEU A 253 39.89 14.59 -15.69
N GLU A 254 39.37 14.82 -16.89
CA GLU A 254 39.27 16.17 -17.45
C GLU A 254 37.83 16.67 -17.24
N LEU A 255 37.71 17.86 -16.68
CA LEU A 255 36.42 18.42 -16.27
C LEU A 255 36.12 19.66 -17.10
N GLY A 256 34.95 19.66 -17.74
CA GLY A 256 34.35 20.89 -18.29
C GLY A 256 33.86 21.77 -17.15
N ASN A 257 33.98 23.10 -17.31
CA ASN A 257 33.62 24.09 -16.28
C ASN A 257 34.25 23.82 -14.89
N ARG A 258 35.51 23.39 -14.88
CA ARG A 258 36.25 23.09 -13.64
C ARG A 258 36.48 24.37 -12.83
N PRO A 259 36.13 24.42 -11.53
CA PRO A 259 36.41 25.57 -10.69
C PRO A 259 37.91 25.73 -10.43
N THR A 260 38.32 26.93 -10.02
CA THR A 260 39.70 27.19 -9.57
C THR A 260 39.88 26.60 -8.18
N LEU A 261 40.90 25.76 -8.01
CA LEU A 261 41.20 25.09 -6.73
C LEU A 261 42.39 25.77 -6.05
N ASP A 262 42.25 26.10 -4.77
CA ASP A 262 43.34 26.58 -3.90
C ASP A 262 44.34 25.43 -3.64
N PRO A 263 45.63 25.56 -4.02
CA PRO A 263 46.64 24.53 -3.81
C PRO A 263 46.92 24.18 -2.34
N SER A 264 46.54 25.03 -1.39
CA SER A 264 46.71 24.79 0.04
C SER A 264 45.62 23.90 0.66
N LYS A 265 44.59 23.58 -0.11
CA LYS A 265 43.45 22.77 0.33
C LYS A 265 43.38 21.44 -0.40
N GLU A 266 42.75 20.49 0.27
CA GLU A 266 42.44 19.18 -0.27
C GLU A 266 40.97 19.12 -0.69
N TYR A 267 40.68 18.37 -1.74
CA TYR A 267 39.35 18.31 -2.33
C TYR A 267 38.91 16.88 -2.60
N ASP A 268 37.59 16.74 -2.73
CA ASP A 268 36.93 15.55 -3.21
C ASP A 268 36.04 15.91 -4.40
N ILE A 269 35.82 14.98 -5.30
CA ILE A 269 34.82 15.08 -6.36
C ILE A 269 33.63 14.18 -6.00
N ARG A 270 32.41 14.71 -6.10
CA ARG A 270 31.18 13.96 -5.89
C ARG A 270 30.32 14.01 -7.13
N ARG A 271 29.83 12.86 -7.56
CA ARG A 271 28.84 12.78 -8.64
C ARG A 271 27.49 13.31 -8.17
N LYS A 272 26.88 14.18 -8.97
CA LYS A 272 25.50 14.63 -8.78
C LYS A 272 24.55 13.55 -9.26
N LEU A 273 23.46 13.36 -8.53
CA LEU A 273 22.43 12.42 -8.94
C LEU A 273 21.70 12.94 -10.19
N ASN A 274 21.49 12.05 -11.14
CA ASN A 274 20.71 12.33 -12.33
C ASN A 274 19.23 12.43 -11.97
N LYS A 275 18.55 13.38 -12.61
CA LYS A 275 17.12 13.59 -12.47
C LYS A 275 16.46 13.50 -13.84
N THR A 276 15.17 13.19 -13.82
CA THR A 276 14.39 13.16 -15.05
C THR A 276 13.96 14.58 -15.43
N LYS A 277 14.09 14.90 -16.72
CA LYS A 277 13.60 16.15 -17.29
C LYS A 277 12.36 15.89 -18.13
N SER A 278 11.30 16.63 -17.84
CA SER A 278 10.15 16.74 -18.72
C SER A 278 10.01 18.19 -19.14
N SER A 279 9.76 18.39 -20.43
CA SER A 279 9.66 19.70 -21.08
C SER A 279 8.24 20.04 -21.53
N GLY A 280 7.28 19.13 -21.32
CA GLY A 280 5.87 19.39 -21.61
C GLY A 280 5.32 20.47 -20.70
N SER A 281 4.56 21.43 -21.22
CA SER A 281 3.94 22.49 -20.40
C SER A 281 3.01 21.95 -19.30
N ASP A 282 2.51 20.72 -19.48
CA ASP A 282 1.68 20.03 -18.49
C ASP A 282 2.51 19.31 -17.41
N PHE A 283 3.84 19.18 -17.57
CA PHE A 283 4.73 18.44 -16.69
C PHE A 283 5.92 19.31 -16.26
N GLY A 284 5.95 19.71 -14.98
CA GLY A 284 7.09 20.45 -14.43
C GLY A 284 8.40 19.64 -14.45
N SER A 285 9.54 20.34 -14.31
CA SER A 285 10.83 19.67 -14.10
C SER A 285 10.75 18.79 -12.85
N SER A 286 11.12 17.51 -12.99
CA SER A 286 10.98 16.56 -11.90
C SER A 286 12.25 16.53 -11.05
N SER A 287 12.11 16.69 -9.73
CA SER A 287 13.19 16.41 -8.76
C SER A 287 13.37 14.90 -8.49
N VAL A 288 12.75 14.08 -9.34
CA VAL A 288 12.73 12.62 -9.25
C VAL A 288 14.03 12.04 -9.80
N LEU A 289 14.56 11.05 -9.08
CA LEU A 289 15.75 10.33 -9.53
C LEU A 289 15.46 9.43 -10.73
N SER A 290 16.39 9.45 -11.69
CA SER A 290 16.35 8.63 -12.89
C SER A 290 17.30 7.42 -12.81
N ASP A 291 17.32 6.64 -13.90
CA ASP A 291 18.21 5.51 -14.13
C ASP A 291 18.10 4.40 -13.07
N ILE A 292 19.17 3.62 -12.87
CA ILE A 292 19.24 2.51 -11.92
C ILE A 292 19.64 3.05 -10.55
N LEU A 293 18.75 2.92 -9.57
CA LEU A 293 18.97 3.44 -8.23
C LEU A 293 19.90 2.54 -7.42
N ASN A 294 19.72 1.21 -7.54
CA ASN A 294 20.62 0.22 -6.94
C ASN A 294 20.39 -1.19 -7.53
N VAL A 295 21.34 -2.09 -7.33
CA VAL A 295 21.23 -3.52 -7.64
C VAL A 295 21.58 -4.33 -6.40
N TYR A 296 20.72 -5.28 -6.03
CA TYR A 296 20.92 -6.19 -4.90
C TYR A 296 21.12 -7.60 -5.43
N ALA A 297 22.22 -8.25 -5.10
CA ALA A 297 22.44 -9.65 -5.44
C ALA A 297 21.94 -10.53 -4.28
N ASP A 298 21.15 -11.54 -4.62
CA ASP A 298 20.79 -12.64 -3.73
C ASP A 298 21.67 -13.83 -4.11
N LYS A 299 22.82 -13.89 -3.44
CA LYS A 299 23.92 -14.81 -3.75
C LYS A 299 24.29 -14.71 -5.23
N ASP A 300 24.32 -15.84 -5.93
CA ASP A 300 24.62 -15.95 -7.36
C ASP A 300 23.40 -16.40 -8.18
N ASP A 301 22.21 -16.48 -7.56
CA ASP A 301 20.99 -16.99 -8.22
C ASP A 301 20.18 -15.87 -8.87
N TYR A 302 20.00 -14.75 -8.15
CA TYR A 302 19.15 -13.65 -8.58
C TYR A 302 19.74 -12.28 -8.29
N ALA A 303 19.34 -11.30 -9.08
CA ALA A 303 19.58 -9.90 -8.82
C ALA A 303 18.27 -9.10 -8.83
N TYR A 304 18.15 -8.15 -7.92
CA TYR A 304 17.02 -7.24 -7.80
C TYR A 304 17.46 -5.83 -8.18
N VAL A 305 16.87 -5.28 -9.24
CA VAL A 305 17.25 -4.00 -9.82
C VAL A 305 16.18 -2.97 -9.49
N ALA A 306 16.58 -1.90 -8.80
CA ALA A 306 15.70 -0.83 -8.38
C ALA A 306 15.74 0.35 -9.36
N SER A 307 14.58 0.83 -9.80
CA SER A 307 14.49 2.02 -10.68
C SER A 307 13.13 2.71 -10.56
N ASN A 308 13.08 4.02 -10.86
CA ASN A 308 11.83 4.74 -11.02
C ASN A 308 11.21 4.58 -12.42
N SER A 309 11.86 3.85 -13.33
CA SER A 309 11.45 3.66 -14.73
C SER A 309 11.46 4.95 -15.55
N LEU A 310 12.37 5.86 -15.22
CA LEU A 310 12.52 7.14 -15.90
C LEU A 310 13.98 7.33 -16.34
N PRO A 311 14.22 7.76 -17.59
CA PRO A 311 15.56 8.06 -18.08
C PRO A 311 16.08 9.38 -17.49
N SER A 312 17.41 9.51 -17.51
CA SER A 312 18.11 10.77 -17.21
C SER A 312 17.97 11.79 -18.34
N GLU A 313 18.03 13.07 -17.96
CA GLU A 313 18.02 14.20 -18.90
C GLU A 313 19.17 14.15 -19.91
N VAL A 314 18.91 14.65 -21.11
CA VAL A 314 19.92 14.82 -22.16
C VAL A 314 20.86 15.96 -21.76
N ILE A 315 22.16 15.73 -21.96
CA ILE A 315 23.21 16.72 -21.73
C ILE A 315 23.83 17.08 -23.08
N LEU A 316 24.08 18.37 -23.28
CA LEU A 316 24.82 18.94 -24.39
C LEU A 316 26.25 19.20 -23.92
N ASP A 317 27.25 19.00 -24.78
CA ASP A 317 28.61 19.44 -24.52
C ASP A 317 28.80 20.93 -24.84
N GLU A 318 30.05 21.41 -24.77
CA GLU A 318 30.43 22.80 -25.04
C GLU A 318 30.12 23.26 -26.48
N ASP A 319 29.97 22.32 -27.43
CA ASP A 319 29.67 22.58 -28.83
C ASP A 319 28.17 22.41 -29.17
N ASP A 320 27.31 22.32 -28.14
CA ASP A 320 25.88 21.99 -28.25
C ASP A 320 25.58 20.61 -28.88
N GLU A 321 26.58 19.73 -28.96
CA GLU A 321 26.39 18.37 -29.43
C GLU A 321 25.80 17.50 -28.32
N LYS A 322 24.81 16.68 -28.66
CA LYS A 322 24.16 15.81 -27.68
C LYS A 322 25.13 14.69 -27.29
N ILE A 323 25.44 14.60 -26.00
CA ILE A 323 26.11 13.44 -25.40
C ILE A 323 25.05 12.32 -25.26
N ILE A 324 24.57 11.77 -26.37
CA ILE A 324 23.53 10.73 -26.37
C ILE A 324 24.18 9.40 -26.07
N ASN A 325 24.03 8.95 -24.83
CA ASN A 325 24.05 7.51 -24.56
C ASN A 325 22.99 7.19 -23.50
N TYR A 326 21.83 6.70 -23.96
CA TYR A 326 20.73 6.23 -23.12
C TYR A 326 20.04 7.30 -22.22
N ARG A 327 20.25 8.58 -22.52
CA ARG A 327 19.55 9.74 -21.92
C ARG A 327 18.41 10.19 -22.83
N LEU A 328 17.28 10.59 -22.26
CA LEU A 328 16.10 11.00 -23.00
C LEU A 328 15.28 12.01 -22.21
N ASP A 329 15.04 13.19 -22.81
CA ASP A 329 14.09 14.16 -22.28
C ASP A 329 12.66 13.68 -22.57
N ILE A 330 11.77 13.76 -21.58
CA ILE A 330 10.37 13.38 -21.74
C ILE A 330 9.62 14.55 -22.38
N GLU A 331 9.64 14.56 -23.71
CA GLU A 331 8.93 15.49 -24.58
C GLU A 331 7.51 14.98 -24.88
N THR A 332 6.65 14.88 -23.85
CA THR A 332 5.25 14.47 -24.04
C THR A 332 4.31 15.57 -23.58
N SER A 333 3.31 15.86 -24.41
CA SER A 333 2.15 16.66 -24.02
C SER A 333 1.01 15.72 -23.66
N ILE A 334 0.15 16.11 -22.72
CA ILE A 334 -1.04 15.33 -22.41
C ILE A 334 -1.88 15.21 -23.69
N LYS A 335 -2.19 13.98 -24.09
CA LYS A 335 -3.10 13.69 -25.19
C LYS A 335 -4.50 14.08 -24.75
N LYS A 336 -4.90 15.30 -25.09
CA LYS A 336 -6.22 15.85 -24.82
C LYS A 336 -6.77 16.60 -26.03
N VAL A 337 -8.10 16.65 -26.13
CA VAL A 337 -8.82 17.52 -27.08
C VAL A 337 -9.88 18.26 -26.30
N SER A 338 -10.13 19.52 -26.63
CA SER A 338 -11.24 20.29 -26.06
C SER A 338 -12.11 20.84 -27.18
N ILE A 339 -13.41 20.68 -27.03
CA ILE A 339 -14.42 21.24 -27.94
C ILE A 339 -15.22 22.30 -27.19
N ALA A 340 -15.65 23.33 -27.91
CA ALA A 340 -16.43 24.43 -27.35
C ALA A 340 -17.50 24.98 -28.30
N SER A 341 -17.77 24.27 -29.40
CA SER A 341 -18.73 24.68 -30.43
C SER A 341 -19.57 23.50 -30.88
N THR A 342 -20.86 23.74 -31.17
CA THR A 342 -21.75 22.73 -31.74
C THR A 342 -21.27 22.21 -33.10
N ASN A 343 -20.43 22.98 -33.82
CA ASN A 343 -19.77 22.53 -35.04
C ASN A 343 -18.77 21.38 -34.81
N ASN A 344 -18.36 21.13 -33.56
CA ASN A 344 -17.54 19.97 -33.20
C ASN A 344 -18.37 18.70 -33.01
N LEU A 345 -19.70 18.77 -33.09
CA LEU A 345 -20.59 17.62 -32.97
C LEU A 345 -21.18 17.32 -34.35
N VAL A 346 -20.99 16.10 -34.84
CA VAL A 346 -21.41 15.69 -36.18
C VAL A 346 -22.15 14.35 -36.15
N ASP A 347 -22.66 13.95 -37.31
CA ASP A 347 -23.52 12.77 -37.49
C ASP A 347 -24.80 12.87 -36.66
N PHE A 348 -25.59 13.89 -37.02
CA PHE A 348 -26.79 14.38 -36.34
C PHE A 348 -28.08 13.76 -36.90
N PHE A 349 -29.00 13.35 -36.01
CA PHE A 349 -30.39 13.04 -36.33
C PHE A 349 -31.29 13.52 -35.17
N GLU A 350 -32.30 14.36 -35.45
CA GLU A 350 -33.25 14.88 -34.43
C GLU A 350 -32.57 15.46 -33.15
N ASP A 351 -31.59 16.35 -33.28
CA ASP A 351 -30.87 16.94 -32.15
C ASP A 351 -30.03 15.95 -31.32
N VAL A 352 -29.82 14.74 -31.84
CA VAL A 352 -28.95 13.72 -31.27
C VAL A 352 -27.70 13.55 -32.13
N TYR A 353 -26.53 13.74 -31.52
CA TYR A 353 -25.22 13.57 -32.12
C TYR A 353 -24.59 12.26 -31.66
N ASN A 354 -23.64 11.73 -32.45
CA ASN A 354 -22.95 10.50 -32.10
C ASN A 354 -21.44 10.49 -32.43
N THR A 355 -20.93 11.56 -33.04
CA THR A 355 -19.53 11.74 -33.41
C THR A 355 -19.02 13.11 -32.96
N ILE A 356 -17.77 13.14 -32.47
CA ILE A 356 -17.05 14.37 -32.13
C ILE A 356 -15.99 14.62 -33.21
N GLU A 357 -15.93 15.86 -33.70
CA GLU A 357 -14.96 16.35 -34.69
C GLU A 357 -14.07 17.45 -34.08
N PHE A 358 -12.75 17.26 -34.17
CA PHE A 358 -11.74 18.19 -33.66
C PHE A 358 -10.66 18.44 -34.72
N ASN A 359 -10.41 19.72 -35.04
CA ASN A 359 -9.44 20.14 -36.05
C ASN A 359 -8.14 20.65 -35.41
N PRO A 360 -6.95 20.33 -35.96
CA PRO A 360 -6.73 19.59 -37.21
C PRO A 360 -6.74 18.05 -37.07
N SER A 361 -6.47 17.51 -35.89
CA SER A 361 -6.45 16.06 -35.66
C SER A 361 -6.62 15.70 -34.19
N ILE A 362 -7.06 14.46 -33.94
CA ILE A 362 -7.17 13.88 -32.60
C ILE A 362 -5.94 13.04 -32.24
N PRO A 363 -5.50 13.02 -30.97
CA PRO A 363 -4.31 12.29 -30.53
C PRO A 363 -4.59 10.84 -30.08
N PHE A 364 -5.84 10.40 -30.19
CA PHE A 364 -6.31 9.09 -29.71
C PHE A 364 -6.24 8.02 -30.81
N LEU A 365 -6.18 6.77 -30.39
CA LEU A 365 -6.29 5.57 -31.22
C LEU A 365 -7.60 4.83 -30.91
N THR A 366 -8.08 4.04 -31.87
CA THR A 366 -9.23 3.15 -31.63
C THR A 366 -8.89 2.15 -30.54
N GLY A 367 -9.75 2.07 -29.52
CA GLY A 367 -9.55 1.26 -28.32
C GLY A 367 -9.03 2.05 -27.12
N ASP A 368 -8.55 3.28 -27.31
CA ASP A 368 -8.06 4.10 -26.19
C ASP A 368 -9.18 4.38 -25.19
N LYS A 369 -8.86 4.21 -23.91
CA LYS A 369 -9.70 4.68 -22.80
C LYS A 369 -9.41 6.16 -22.57
N ILE A 370 -10.44 6.99 -22.59
CA ILE A 370 -10.37 8.43 -22.31
C ILE A 370 -11.24 8.79 -21.11
N TYR A 371 -10.95 9.94 -20.53
CA TYR A 371 -11.72 10.57 -19.48
C TYR A 371 -12.36 11.84 -20.02
N TYR A 372 -13.68 11.90 -19.93
CA TYR A 372 -14.49 13.04 -20.30
C TYR A 372 -14.70 13.95 -19.09
N LEU A 373 -14.34 15.23 -19.25
CA LEU A 373 -14.44 16.26 -18.24
C LEU A 373 -15.10 17.52 -18.84
N PRO A 374 -16.39 17.78 -18.57
CA PRO A 374 -17.02 19.06 -18.89
C PRO A 374 -16.52 20.16 -17.93
N GLN A 375 -16.43 21.40 -18.42
CA GLN A 375 -16.11 22.56 -17.59
C GLN A 375 -17.27 22.93 -16.66
N ASP A 376 -18.50 22.92 -17.19
CA ASP A 376 -19.73 23.27 -16.47
C ASP A 376 -20.72 22.10 -16.52
N GLU A 377 -21.71 22.14 -17.42
CA GLU A 377 -22.72 21.09 -17.59
C GLU A 377 -22.24 20.00 -18.59
N PRO A 378 -22.40 18.70 -18.31
CA PRO A 378 -22.12 17.64 -19.28
C PRO A 378 -23.08 17.68 -20.47
N LEU A 379 -22.64 17.16 -21.64
CA LEU A 379 -23.56 16.87 -22.74
C LEU A 379 -24.65 15.89 -22.27
N VAL A 380 -25.90 16.12 -22.67
CA VAL A 380 -27.03 15.26 -22.29
C VAL A 380 -26.79 13.87 -22.88
N GLY A 381 -26.74 12.84 -22.02
CA GLY A 381 -26.38 11.47 -22.40
C GLY A 381 -24.95 11.07 -22.03
N LEU A 382 -24.10 12.04 -21.66
CA LEU A 382 -22.78 11.78 -21.08
C LEU A 382 -22.75 12.13 -19.59
N GLN A 383 -21.85 11.48 -18.86
CA GLN A 383 -21.50 11.79 -17.48
C GLN A 383 -19.99 11.94 -17.40
N THR A 384 -19.50 12.80 -16.51
CA THR A 384 -18.07 12.91 -16.23
C THR A 384 -17.53 11.54 -15.87
N GLY A 385 -16.53 11.05 -16.61
CA GLY A 385 -16.08 9.68 -16.43
C GLY A 385 -15.37 9.09 -17.64
N ASN A 386 -15.32 7.76 -17.65
CA ASN A 386 -14.51 7.00 -18.60
C ASN A 386 -15.29 6.53 -19.82
N TYR A 387 -14.69 6.69 -20.99
CA TYR A 387 -15.22 6.21 -22.27
C TYR A 387 -14.11 5.59 -23.12
N TYR A 388 -14.49 4.82 -24.13
CA TYR A 388 -13.60 4.23 -25.12
C TYR A 388 -13.80 4.87 -26.48
N VAL A 389 -12.69 5.05 -27.20
CA VAL A 389 -12.67 5.78 -28.47
C VAL A 389 -12.69 4.80 -29.65
N LYS A 390 -13.53 5.07 -30.66
CA LYS A 390 -13.35 4.56 -32.02
C LYS A 390 -13.03 5.72 -32.94
N VAL A 391 -11.84 5.71 -33.51
CA VAL A 391 -11.39 6.73 -34.47
C VAL A 391 -11.97 6.41 -35.84
N THR A 392 -12.77 7.31 -36.39
CA THR A 392 -13.42 7.15 -37.71
C THR A 392 -12.67 7.89 -38.82
N SER A 393 -11.95 8.97 -38.48
CA SER A 393 -11.03 9.70 -39.36
C SER A 393 -9.94 10.39 -38.53
N THR A 394 -8.97 11.06 -39.18
CA THR A 394 -7.88 11.79 -38.49
C THR A 394 -8.37 12.85 -37.50
N ASN A 395 -9.60 13.35 -37.67
CA ASN A 395 -10.20 14.41 -36.88
C ASN A 395 -11.53 14.02 -36.21
N LYS A 396 -12.03 12.78 -36.40
CA LYS A 396 -13.33 12.34 -35.87
C LYS A 396 -13.24 11.07 -35.04
N PHE A 397 -14.00 11.04 -33.96
CA PHE A 397 -14.14 9.86 -33.13
C PHE A 397 -15.52 9.72 -32.48
N LYS A 398 -15.83 8.48 -32.11
CA LYS A 398 -17.05 8.07 -31.42
C LYS A 398 -16.72 7.53 -30.03
N LEU A 399 -17.68 7.67 -29.10
CA LEU A 399 -17.55 7.24 -27.71
C LEU A 399 -18.31 5.93 -27.46
N TYR A 400 -17.75 5.07 -26.63
CA TYR A 400 -18.34 3.79 -26.21
C TYR A 400 -18.17 3.62 -24.70
N THR A 401 -19.14 3.00 -24.03
CA THR A 401 -19.06 2.73 -22.58
C THR A 401 -18.12 1.58 -22.24
N THR A 402 -17.93 0.63 -23.17
CA THR A 402 -17.01 -0.51 -22.99
C THR A 402 -16.25 -0.84 -24.27
N PRO A 403 -15.07 -1.48 -24.20
CA PRO A 403 -14.31 -1.90 -25.39
C PRO A 403 -15.08 -2.88 -26.27
N SER A 404 -15.91 -3.74 -25.66
CA SER A 404 -16.65 -4.79 -26.38
C SER A 404 -17.64 -4.22 -27.41
N LEU A 405 -18.13 -2.99 -27.17
CA LEU A 405 -19.10 -2.34 -28.05
C LEU A 405 -18.48 -1.76 -29.33
N LEU A 406 -17.15 -1.61 -29.38
CA LEU A 406 -16.42 -1.09 -30.55
C LEU A 406 -16.70 -1.92 -31.83
N ASN A 407 -16.91 -3.23 -31.66
CA ASN A 407 -17.20 -4.17 -32.75
C ASN A 407 -18.67 -4.16 -33.18
N SER A 408 -19.59 -3.90 -32.25
CA SER A 408 -21.03 -3.85 -32.51
C SER A 408 -21.52 -2.50 -33.05
N ASP A 409 -20.64 -1.49 -33.08
CA ASP A 409 -20.94 -0.11 -33.43
C ASP A 409 -22.06 0.57 -32.61
N SER A 410 -22.36 0.02 -31.43
CA SER A 410 -23.26 0.61 -30.44
C SER A 410 -22.54 1.71 -29.65
N ASN A 411 -22.41 2.88 -30.28
CA ASN A 411 -21.81 4.08 -29.68
C ASN A 411 -22.79 4.81 -28.75
N VAL A 412 -22.22 5.67 -27.91
CA VAL A 412 -22.99 6.60 -27.07
C VAL A 412 -23.45 7.77 -27.93
N THR A 413 -24.69 8.18 -27.73
CA THR A 413 -25.29 9.37 -28.34
C THR A 413 -25.42 10.48 -27.30
N PHE A 414 -25.42 11.72 -27.75
CA PHE A 414 -25.45 12.88 -26.87
C PHE A 414 -26.10 14.11 -27.51
N GLN A 415 -26.63 15.01 -26.68
CA GLN A 415 -27.25 16.27 -27.09
C GLN A 415 -26.63 17.47 -26.38
N VAL A 416 -26.80 18.65 -26.97
CA VAL A 416 -26.34 19.91 -26.37
C VAL A 416 -27.29 20.29 -25.23
N PRO A 417 -26.78 20.62 -24.02
CA PRO A 417 -27.61 21.10 -22.93
C PRO A 417 -28.32 22.41 -23.27
N ASN A 418 -29.45 22.68 -22.60
CA ASN A 418 -30.20 23.92 -22.80
C ASN A 418 -29.41 25.18 -22.40
N SER A 419 -28.39 25.02 -21.55
CA SER A 419 -27.47 26.09 -21.13
C SER A 419 -26.44 26.47 -22.21
N GLY A 420 -26.34 25.68 -23.29
CA GLY A 420 -25.31 25.78 -24.33
C GLY A 420 -24.25 24.69 -24.22
N ILE A 421 -23.29 24.67 -25.15
CA ILE A 421 -22.28 23.61 -25.21
C ILE A 421 -21.20 23.75 -24.13
N GLY A 422 -20.78 24.96 -23.76
CA GLY A 422 -19.62 25.14 -22.87
C GLY A 422 -18.34 24.47 -23.40
N THR A 423 -17.33 24.29 -22.54
CA THR A 423 -16.09 23.57 -22.90
C THR A 423 -16.15 22.12 -22.44
N HIS A 424 -15.76 21.22 -23.31
CA HIS A 424 -15.70 19.79 -23.04
C HIS A 424 -14.33 19.24 -23.38
N THR A 425 -13.64 18.69 -22.37
CA THR A 425 -12.30 18.14 -22.54
C THR A 425 -12.33 16.61 -22.49
N PHE A 426 -11.63 15.99 -23.43
CA PHE A 426 -11.39 14.56 -23.48
C PHE A 426 -9.89 14.35 -23.30
N ILE A 427 -9.51 13.52 -22.34
CA ILE A 427 -8.11 13.29 -21.97
C ILE A 427 -7.84 11.79 -22.05
N LEU A 428 -6.69 11.37 -22.59
CA LEU A 428 -6.30 9.96 -22.50
C LEU A 428 -6.27 9.54 -21.02
N ASN A 429 -6.96 8.46 -20.67
CA ASN A 429 -7.20 8.11 -19.27
C ASN A 429 -5.89 7.85 -18.49
N SER A 430 -4.84 7.38 -19.15
CA SER A 430 -3.52 7.19 -18.54
C SER A 430 -2.78 8.51 -18.22
N GLN A 431 -3.26 9.63 -18.74
CA GLN A 431 -2.60 10.95 -18.67
C GLN A 431 -3.49 12.03 -18.02
N ILE A 432 -4.52 11.62 -17.25
CA ILE A 432 -5.42 12.57 -16.57
C ILE A 432 -4.66 13.43 -15.55
N LYS A 433 -3.62 12.88 -14.94
CA LYS A 433 -2.79 13.58 -13.98
C LYS A 433 -1.68 14.33 -14.69
N THR A 434 -1.46 15.57 -14.28
CA THR A 434 -0.39 16.47 -14.76
C THR A 434 0.95 16.24 -14.05
N ASP A 435 0.98 15.37 -13.04
CA ASP A 435 2.22 15.02 -12.35
C ASP A 435 2.86 13.79 -13.01
N LEU A 436 4.18 13.87 -13.25
CA LEU A 436 4.95 12.72 -13.71
C LEU A 436 5.07 11.71 -12.56
N GLY A 437 4.30 10.62 -12.66
CA GLY A 437 4.38 9.52 -11.70
C GLY A 437 5.63 8.67 -11.88
N ILE A 438 6.06 8.02 -10.80
CA ILE A 438 7.14 7.02 -10.81
C ILE A 438 6.61 5.60 -10.58
N GLN A 439 7.30 4.61 -11.14
CA GLN A 439 6.89 3.21 -11.00
C GLN A 439 7.43 2.52 -9.74
N LYS A 440 8.49 3.05 -9.11
CA LYS A 440 9.10 2.50 -7.87
C LYS A 440 9.45 1.00 -8.00
N LEU A 441 10.07 0.63 -9.11
CA LEU A 441 10.32 -0.75 -9.47
C LEU A 441 11.42 -1.37 -8.59
N LEU A 442 11.21 -2.65 -8.28
CA LEU A 442 12.24 -3.59 -7.83
C LEU A 442 12.08 -4.88 -8.66
N ARG A 443 12.88 -5.03 -9.71
CA ARG A 443 12.75 -6.13 -10.67
C ARG A 443 13.74 -7.25 -10.39
N LYS A 444 13.23 -8.46 -10.26
CA LYS A 444 14.01 -9.68 -10.08
C LYS A 444 14.47 -10.24 -11.42
N PHE A 445 15.76 -10.51 -11.56
CA PHE A 445 16.40 -11.12 -12.72
C PHE A 445 17.16 -12.37 -12.30
N PRO A 446 17.06 -13.48 -13.05
CA PRO A 446 17.93 -14.63 -12.83
C PRO A 446 19.37 -14.31 -13.26
N LEU A 447 20.34 -14.77 -12.48
CA LEU A 447 21.77 -14.72 -12.78
C LEU A 447 22.27 -16.02 -13.44
N GLU A 448 21.39 -16.99 -13.68
CA GLU A 448 21.69 -18.14 -14.54
C GLU A 448 21.28 -17.87 -15.99
N LYS A 449 22.14 -18.27 -16.93
CA LYS A 449 21.84 -18.21 -18.37
C LYS A 449 21.15 -19.49 -18.81
N ASN A 450 19.98 -19.37 -19.44
CA ASN A 450 19.51 -20.39 -20.37
C ASN A 450 19.45 -19.81 -21.80
N ILE A 451 20.58 -19.91 -22.50
CA ILE A 451 20.71 -19.50 -23.91
C ILE A 451 20.71 -20.68 -24.89
N GLU A 452 20.68 -21.92 -24.38
CA GLU A 452 20.78 -23.13 -25.19
C GLU A 452 19.40 -23.64 -25.63
N ASN A 453 18.39 -23.55 -24.76
CA ASN A 453 17.05 -24.06 -25.03
C ASN A 453 16.00 -22.99 -24.75
N GLY A 454 15.52 -22.34 -25.82
CA GLY A 454 14.32 -21.52 -25.74
C GLY A 454 13.11 -22.42 -25.48
N SER A 455 12.58 -22.42 -24.27
CA SER A 455 11.43 -23.26 -23.88
C SER A 455 10.09 -22.85 -24.51
N GLY A 456 10.10 -22.01 -25.55
CA GLY A 456 8.90 -21.54 -26.24
C GLY A 456 7.86 -20.96 -25.29
N THR A 457 8.31 -20.30 -24.21
CA THR A 457 7.41 -19.79 -23.18
C THR A 457 6.46 -18.77 -23.79
N LEU A 458 5.17 -18.96 -23.52
CA LEU A 458 4.14 -18.06 -23.99
C LEU A 458 4.43 -16.66 -23.44
N THR A 459 4.66 -15.68 -24.32
CA THR A 459 4.77 -14.28 -23.88
C THR A 459 3.41 -13.87 -23.31
N ILE A 460 3.34 -13.67 -22.01
CA ILE A 460 2.16 -13.16 -21.33
C ILE A 460 2.12 -11.63 -21.42
N PRO A 461 0.94 -11.00 -21.54
CA PRO A 461 0.80 -9.55 -21.47
C PRO A 461 1.49 -8.92 -20.27
N GLY A 462 2.24 -7.84 -20.49
CA GLY A 462 2.90 -7.08 -19.44
C GLY A 462 4.40 -6.94 -19.60
N THR A 463 5.07 -6.69 -18.48
CA THR A 463 6.48 -6.27 -18.43
C THR A 463 7.40 -7.44 -18.73
N THR A 464 8.33 -7.27 -19.66
CA THR A 464 9.21 -8.35 -20.14
C THR A 464 10.68 -8.09 -19.82
N GLY A 465 11.07 -6.86 -19.52
CA GLY A 465 12.45 -6.54 -19.16
C GLY A 465 12.65 -5.11 -18.72
N MET A 466 13.91 -4.71 -18.63
CA MET A 466 14.34 -3.36 -18.27
C MET A 466 15.55 -2.99 -19.13
N LEU A 467 15.60 -1.75 -19.61
CA LEU A 467 16.76 -1.19 -20.27
C LEU A 467 17.86 -0.90 -19.25
N ILE A 468 19.11 -0.77 -19.72
CA ILE A 468 20.26 -0.53 -18.83
C ILE A 468 20.17 0.80 -18.07
N ASN A 469 19.33 1.74 -18.53
CA ASN A 469 19.00 3.00 -17.87
C ASN A 469 17.72 2.91 -17.01
N GLY A 470 17.30 1.71 -16.60
CA GLY A 470 16.21 1.54 -15.65
C GLY A 470 14.79 1.64 -16.21
N VAL A 471 14.63 2.06 -17.47
CA VAL A 471 13.31 2.15 -18.11
C VAL A 471 12.76 0.75 -18.37
N GLU A 472 11.55 0.50 -17.87
CA GLU A 472 10.87 -0.78 -18.03
C GLU A 472 10.35 -1.00 -19.45
N ILE A 473 10.49 -2.24 -19.93
CA ILE A 473 10.01 -2.68 -21.22
C ILE A 473 8.71 -3.45 -21.01
N ASN A 474 7.63 -2.92 -21.58
CA ASN A 474 6.34 -3.59 -21.67
C ASN A 474 6.20 -4.23 -23.06
N ASN A 475 5.70 -5.48 -23.13
CA ASN A 475 5.46 -6.10 -24.43
C ASN A 475 4.16 -5.61 -25.08
N TYR A 476 4.01 -5.88 -26.37
CA TYR A 476 2.89 -5.40 -27.19
C TYR A 476 1.55 -6.09 -26.87
N LYS A 477 1.52 -7.18 -26.09
CA LYS A 477 0.29 -7.92 -25.81
C LYS A 477 -0.50 -7.22 -24.72
N SER A 478 -1.78 -6.95 -24.99
CA SER A 478 -2.69 -6.32 -24.02
C SER A 478 -3.13 -7.30 -22.94
N LYS A 479 -3.36 -6.78 -21.72
CA LYS A 479 -4.05 -7.51 -20.65
C LYS A 479 -5.54 -7.69 -20.96
N ASP A 480 -6.08 -6.92 -21.90
CA ASP A 480 -7.48 -6.98 -22.30
C ASP A 480 -7.71 -8.25 -23.12
N ALA A 481 -8.24 -9.28 -22.45
CA ALA A 481 -8.69 -10.50 -23.09
C ALA A 481 -10.23 -10.50 -23.17
N ILE A 482 -10.76 -10.77 -24.35
CA ILE A 482 -12.19 -11.06 -24.53
C ILE A 482 -12.34 -12.58 -24.48
N TYR A 483 -12.99 -13.07 -23.43
CA TYR A 483 -13.32 -14.48 -23.28
C TYR A 483 -14.66 -14.78 -23.96
N TYR A 484 -14.70 -15.84 -24.76
CA TYR A 484 -15.91 -16.33 -25.41
C TYR A 484 -16.24 -17.73 -24.86
N GLY A 485 -17.51 -17.96 -24.52
CA GLY A 485 -18.00 -19.26 -24.05
C GLY A 485 -18.87 -19.17 -22.79
N PRO A 486 -19.42 -20.32 -22.34
CA PRO A 486 -20.15 -20.40 -21.08
C PRO A 486 -19.20 -20.16 -19.89
N ILE A 487 -19.73 -19.60 -18.80
CA ILE A 487 -19.00 -19.50 -17.52
C ILE A 487 -18.87 -20.92 -16.94
N GLU A 488 -17.65 -21.44 -16.84
CA GLU A 488 -17.41 -22.79 -16.31
C GLU A 488 -17.48 -22.87 -14.78
N LYS A 489 -17.00 -21.84 -14.08
CA LYS A 489 -16.92 -21.81 -12.62
C LYS A 489 -16.98 -20.38 -12.06
N VAL A 490 -17.66 -20.21 -10.92
CA VAL A 490 -17.74 -18.96 -10.17
C VAL A 490 -17.27 -19.23 -8.73
N ASN A 491 -16.34 -18.41 -8.23
CA ASN A 491 -15.90 -18.45 -6.83
C ASN A 491 -16.35 -17.17 -6.13
N ILE A 492 -17.05 -17.30 -5.01
CA ILE A 492 -17.43 -16.17 -4.16
C ILE A 492 -16.25 -15.88 -3.22
N LEU A 493 -15.62 -14.70 -3.37
CA LEU A 493 -14.41 -14.32 -2.63
C LEU A 493 -14.70 -13.83 -1.21
N SER A 494 -15.92 -13.35 -0.96
CA SER A 494 -16.36 -12.85 0.34
C SER A 494 -17.79 -13.31 0.57
N GLY A 495 -17.96 -14.33 1.40
CA GLY A 495 -19.26 -14.80 1.82
C GLY A 495 -19.91 -13.87 2.85
N GLY A 496 -21.19 -14.11 3.14
CA GLY A 496 -21.92 -13.49 4.24
C GLY A 496 -22.64 -14.55 5.08
N GLU A 497 -23.28 -14.11 6.15
CA GLU A 497 -24.08 -14.94 7.06
C GLU A 497 -25.50 -14.36 7.19
N ASN A 498 -26.45 -15.14 7.72
CA ASN A 498 -27.87 -14.76 7.90
C ASN A 498 -28.68 -14.52 6.61
N PHE A 499 -28.40 -15.29 5.55
CA PHE A 499 -29.22 -15.26 4.34
C PHE A 499 -30.51 -16.05 4.52
N ASP A 500 -31.60 -15.49 3.99
CA ASP A 500 -32.91 -16.12 3.97
C ASP A 500 -32.99 -17.16 2.83
N VAL A 501 -33.39 -18.39 3.14
CA VAL A 501 -33.63 -19.45 2.15
C VAL A 501 -34.76 -19.06 1.19
N ILE A 502 -35.71 -18.23 1.63
CA ILE A 502 -36.85 -17.75 0.84
C ILE A 502 -36.40 -16.64 -0.12
N ASN A 503 -35.50 -15.75 0.32
CA ASN A 503 -34.96 -14.65 -0.46
C ASN A 503 -33.43 -14.76 -0.57
N PRO A 504 -32.93 -15.71 -1.38
CA PRO A 504 -31.50 -15.91 -1.52
C PRO A 504 -30.83 -14.65 -2.09
N PRO A 505 -29.54 -14.41 -1.79
CA PRO A 505 -28.81 -13.28 -2.32
C PRO A 505 -28.78 -13.32 -3.85
N LEU A 506 -28.94 -12.15 -4.48
CA LEU A 506 -28.86 -12.02 -5.93
C LEU A 506 -27.39 -11.93 -6.35
N VAL A 507 -26.97 -12.78 -7.29
CA VAL A 507 -25.64 -12.71 -7.91
C VAL A 507 -25.82 -12.32 -9.38
N GLU A 508 -25.57 -11.05 -9.70
CA GLU A 508 -25.67 -10.52 -11.06
C GLU A 508 -24.31 -10.47 -11.74
N VAL A 509 -24.27 -10.82 -13.03
CA VAL A 509 -23.10 -10.63 -13.89
C VAL A 509 -23.37 -9.41 -14.78
N SER A 510 -22.56 -8.36 -14.64
CA SER A 510 -22.62 -7.19 -15.51
C SER A 510 -22.35 -7.59 -16.95
N THR A 511 -23.30 -7.35 -17.86
CA THR A 511 -23.19 -7.73 -19.27
C THR A 511 -22.39 -6.73 -20.09
N GLY A 512 -21.47 -7.24 -20.93
CA GLY A 512 -20.91 -6.52 -22.08
C GLY A 512 -21.74 -6.80 -23.35
N ALA A 513 -21.09 -7.18 -24.45
CA ALA A 513 -21.74 -7.48 -25.74
C ALA A 513 -22.54 -8.81 -25.82
N GLY A 514 -22.81 -9.49 -24.69
CA GLY A 514 -23.47 -10.81 -24.64
C GLY A 514 -24.81 -10.81 -23.89
N ILE A 515 -25.52 -11.94 -23.93
CA ILE A 515 -26.75 -12.17 -23.14
C ILE A 515 -26.42 -12.44 -21.65
N THR A 516 -27.27 -11.96 -20.75
CA THR A 516 -27.09 -12.03 -19.28
C THR A 516 -26.87 -13.47 -18.80
N ALA A 517 -25.67 -13.73 -18.25
CA ALA A 517 -25.41 -14.94 -17.51
C ALA A 517 -26.15 -14.87 -16.16
N LYS A 518 -26.96 -15.90 -15.85
CA LYS A 518 -27.70 -16.00 -14.58
C LYS A 518 -26.95 -16.94 -13.65
N ILE A 519 -26.62 -16.45 -12.45
CA ILE A 519 -26.04 -17.25 -11.38
C ILE A 519 -27.10 -17.36 -10.28
N GLN A 520 -27.43 -18.58 -9.89
CA GLN A 520 -28.37 -18.83 -8.79
C GLN A 520 -27.62 -19.54 -7.65
N PRO A 521 -27.47 -18.89 -6.48
CA PRO A 521 -26.85 -19.54 -5.35
C PRO A 521 -27.76 -20.62 -4.77
N VAL A 522 -27.15 -21.71 -4.29
CA VAL A 522 -27.82 -22.76 -3.52
C VAL A 522 -27.37 -22.61 -2.07
N ILE A 523 -28.31 -22.30 -1.16
CA ILE A 523 -28.05 -22.06 0.27
C ILE A 523 -28.69 -23.15 1.14
N SER A 524 -28.05 -23.46 2.27
CA SER A 524 -28.50 -24.46 3.27
C SER A 524 -28.41 -23.86 4.69
N GLY A 525 -29.40 -24.09 5.56
CA GLY A 525 -29.42 -23.56 6.93
C GLY A 525 -30.20 -24.44 7.93
N GLY A 526 -30.39 -23.95 9.16
CA GLY A 526 -31.08 -24.65 10.26
C GLY A 526 -32.19 -23.81 10.92
N PHE A 527 -32.87 -24.35 11.93
CA PHE A 527 -33.94 -23.65 12.67
C PHE A 527 -33.41 -22.76 13.79
N GLU A 528 -33.97 -21.57 13.94
CA GLU A 528 -33.67 -20.69 15.08
C GLU A 528 -34.62 -20.92 16.27
N LYS A 529 -35.93 -21.11 16.01
CA LYS A 529 -36.96 -21.29 17.05
C LYS A 529 -38.10 -22.21 16.58
N VAL A 530 -38.68 -22.94 17.53
CA VAL A 530 -39.83 -23.83 17.35
C VAL A 530 -40.88 -23.45 18.40
N TYR A 531 -42.11 -23.22 17.97
CA TYR A 531 -43.23 -22.92 18.86
C TYR A 531 -44.14 -24.14 18.97
N VAL A 532 -44.58 -24.45 20.18
CA VAL A 532 -45.51 -25.55 20.46
C VAL A 532 -46.81 -24.94 20.96
N ASP A 533 -47.93 -25.29 20.33
CA ASP A 533 -49.25 -24.81 20.74
C ASP A 533 -49.62 -25.34 22.14
N SER A 534 -50.13 -24.46 23.00
CA SER A 534 -50.57 -24.83 24.35
C SER A 534 -51.77 -25.79 24.29
N GLN A 535 -51.68 -26.91 25.02
CA GLN A 535 -52.77 -27.89 25.16
C GLN A 535 -53.34 -27.84 26.58
N ASP A 536 -54.65 -28.07 26.73
CA ASP A 536 -55.38 -28.09 28.01
C ASP A 536 -55.53 -29.51 28.61
N TYR A 537 -55.10 -30.53 27.89
CA TYR A 537 -55.07 -31.94 28.31
C TYR A 537 -53.64 -32.43 28.60
N ASN A 538 -53.53 -33.52 29.36
CA ASN A 538 -52.24 -34.15 29.66
C ASN A 538 -51.75 -34.96 28.45
N ILE A 539 -50.46 -34.81 28.10
CA ILE A 539 -49.82 -35.59 27.03
C ILE A 539 -49.10 -36.78 27.67
N GLY A 540 -49.63 -37.99 27.46
CA GLY A 540 -49.01 -39.23 27.99
C GLY A 540 -47.87 -39.76 27.12
N GLU A 541 -48.05 -39.76 25.80
CA GLU A 541 -47.06 -40.25 24.83
C GLU A 541 -47.16 -39.44 23.53
N ILE A 542 -46.03 -39.14 22.89
CA ILE A 542 -45.99 -38.46 21.59
C ILE A 542 -45.82 -39.51 20.50
N THR A 543 -46.85 -39.70 19.67
CA THR A 543 -46.87 -40.71 18.60
C THR A 543 -46.28 -40.19 17.29
N SER A 544 -46.41 -38.89 17.01
CA SER A 544 -45.86 -38.24 15.84
C SER A 544 -45.82 -36.73 16.04
N ILE A 545 -44.86 -36.05 15.40
CA ILE A 545 -44.85 -34.59 15.27
C ILE A 545 -44.94 -34.24 13.80
N ASN A 546 -45.72 -33.20 13.51
CA ASN A 546 -45.69 -32.54 12.22
C ASN A 546 -45.09 -31.14 12.41
N ILE A 547 -44.13 -30.77 11.56
CA ILE A 547 -43.61 -29.41 11.50
C ILE A 547 -44.37 -28.71 10.38
N SER A 548 -45.25 -27.80 10.75
CA SER A 548 -45.97 -26.94 9.81
C SER A 548 -45.34 -25.54 9.80
N GLY A 549 -44.76 -25.13 8.68
CA GLY A 549 -44.10 -23.84 8.50
C GLY A 549 -42.65 -23.97 8.02
N GLY A 550 -42.18 -22.99 7.22
CA GLY A 550 -40.90 -23.03 6.51
C GLY A 550 -41.00 -23.65 5.10
N ASN A 551 -40.01 -23.39 4.23
CA ASN A 551 -39.97 -23.85 2.83
C ASN A 551 -38.77 -24.77 2.53
N GLY A 552 -38.28 -25.46 3.56
CA GLY A 552 -37.19 -26.45 3.48
C GLY A 552 -37.69 -27.88 3.72
N SER A 553 -36.88 -28.88 3.39
CA SER A 553 -37.16 -30.30 3.64
C SER A 553 -35.99 -30.97 4.39
N GLY A 554 -36.24 -32.10 5.07
CA GLY A 554 -35.18 -32.89 5.74
C GLY A 554 -34.89 -32.51 7.20
N ALA A 555 -35.72 -31.65 7.79
CA ALA A 555 -35.69 -31.30 9.20
C ALA A 555 -36.10 -32.44 10.13
N VAL A 556 -35.36 -32.63 11.23
CA VAL A 556 -35.68 -33.61 12.28
C VAL A 556 -35.68 -32.90 13.63
N ILE A 557 -36.76 -33.06 14.40
CA ILE A 557 -36.93 -32.51 15.75
C ILE A 557 -37.37 -33.65 16.68
N GLU A 558 -36.84 -33.68 17.89
CA GLU A 558 -37.17 -34.65 18.94
C GLU A 558 -37.81 -33.93 20.14
N PRO A 559 -39.04 -34.29 20.57
CA PRO A 559 -39.72 -33.66 21.68
C PRO A 559 -39.42 -34.37 23.01
N VAL A 560 -39.59 -33.67 24.12
CA VAL A 560 -39.46 -34.22 25.47
C VAL A 560 -40.65 -33.80 26.33
N ILE A 561 -41.29 -34.76 27.02
CA ILE A 561 -42.42 -34.53 27.93
C ILE A 561 -41.90 -34.31 29.35
N ILE A 562 -42.48 -33.34 30.07
CA ILE A 562 -42.21 -33.07 31.49
C ILE A 562 -43.53 -32.93 32.28
N GLU A 563 -43.53 -33.37 33.54
CA GLU A 563 -44.69 -33.22 34.44
C GLU A 563 -44.77 -31.79 35.00
N LYS A 564 -45.98 -31.22 35.06
CA LYS A 564 -46.24 -29.88 35.60
C LYS A 564 -47.50 -29.91 36.48
N PRO A 565 -47.52 -29.25 37.67
CA PRO A 565 -48.73 -29.12 38.46
C PRO A 565 -49.81 -28.36 37.69
N ARG A 566 -51.05 -28.85 37.77
CA ARG A 566 -52.24 -28.20 37.21
C ARG A 566 -52.96 -27.44 38.31
N GLU A 567 -53.31 -26.19 38.02
CA GLU A 567 -54.13 -25.34 38.88
C GLU A 567 -55.48 -25.09 38.20
N VAL A 568 -56.58 -25.27 38.93
CA VAL A 568 -57.93 -25.03 38.44
C VAL A 568 -58.66 -24.15 39.43
N LEU A 569 -59.32 -23.10 38.93
CA LEU A 569 -60.02 -22.10 39.73
C LEU A 569 -61.53 -22.32 39.66
N PHE A 570 -62.22 -22.11 40.78
CA PHE A 570 -63.69 -22.09 40.84
C PHE A 570 -64.16 -20.86 41.62
N ASN A 571 -65.43 -20.48 41.42
CA ASN A 571 -66.04 -19.40 42.19
C ASN A 571 -66.56 -19.93 43.54
N ALA A 572 -66.12 -19.34 44.65
CA ALA A 572 -66.43 -19.80 46.00
C ALA A 572 -67.83 -19.40 46.52
N ASP A 573 -68.56 -18.55 45.79
CA ASP A 573 -69.93 -18.17 46.19
C ASP A 573 -70.92 -19.35 46.07
N GLU A 574 -72.05 -19.26 46.79
CA GLU A 574 -73.12 -20.25 46.73
C GLU A 574 -73.72 -20.34 45.30
N PHE A 575 -73.98 -21.56 44.84
CA PHE A 575 -74.44 -21.84 43.48
C PHE A 575 -75.76 -21.13 43.14
N SER A 576 -76.65 -20.97 44.13
CA SER A 576 -77.90 -20.23 44.00
C SER A 576 -77.71 -18.75 43.63
N ASN A 577 -76.54 -18.18 43.97
CA ASN A 577 -76.13 -16.81 43.66
C ASN A 577 -75.23 -16.73 42.41
N GLY A 578 -75.10 -17.82 41.65
CA GLY A 578 -74.24 -17.90 40.46
C GLY A 578 -72.78 -18.24 40.76
N GLY A 579 -72.47 -18.69 41.98
CA GLY A 579 -71.16 -19.22 42.34
C GLY A 579 -70.98 -20.70 41.98
N GLY A 580 -69.87 -21.29 42.41
CA GLY A 580 -69.49 -22.67 42.10
C GLY A 580 -69.73 -23.67 43.22
N VAL A 581 -70.18 -23.25 44.41
CA VAL A 581 -70.32 -24.13 45.57
C VAL A 581 -71.78 -24.46 45.81
N SER A 582 -72.17 -25.73 45.69
CA SER A 582 -73.53 -26.19 45.97
C SER A 582 -73.59 -26.93 47.30
N GLU A 583 -74.17 -26.28 48.32
CA GLU A 583 -74.41 -26.89 49.63
C GLU A 583 -75.56 -27.91 49.62
N THR A 584 -76.42 -27.89 48.59
CA THR A 584 -77.52 -28.87 48.47
C THR A 584 -77.08 -30.21 47.91
N THR A 585 -75.99 -30.23 47.14
CA THR A 585 -75.48 -31.43 46.45
C THR A 585 -74.06 -31.80 46.86
N ASP A 586 -73.46 -31.06 47.81
CA ASP A 586 -72.08 -31.22 48.28
C ASP A 586 -71.04 -31.22 47.14
N GLN A 587 -71.18 -30.30 46.18
CA GLN A 587 -70.35 -30.23 44.98
C GLN A 587 -69.71 -28.87 44.75
N ILE A 588 -68.47 -28.90 44.26
CA ILE A 588 -67.79 -27.74 43.67
C ILE A 588 -67.86 -27.88 42.14
N ILE A 589 -68.40 -26.85 41.50
CA ILE A 589 -68.62 -26.77 40.06
C ILE A 589 -67.63 -25.76 39.48
N PHE A 590 -66.87 -26.23 38.49
CA PHE A 590 -65.89 -25.41 37.77
C PHE A 590 -66.50 -24.86 36.48
N LEU A 591 -66.04 -23.69 36.04
CA LEU A 591 -66.49 -23.08 34.78
C LEU A 591 -65.96 -23.81 33.54
N THR A 592 -64.84 -24.53 33.70
CA THR A 592 -64.22 -25.36 32.67
C THR A 592 -63.94 -26.74 33.24
N ASP A 593 -63.77 -27.74 32.38
CA ASP A 593 -63.43 -29.09 32.80
C ASP A 593 -62.17 -29.09 33.66
N HIS A 594 -62.31 -29.47 34.92
CA HIS A 594 -61.21 -29.49 35.88
C HIS A 594 -60.23 -30.64 35.60
N ASN A 595 -60.68 -31.67 34.86
CA ASN A 595 -59.86 -32.81 34.42
C ASN A 595 -59.11 -33.50 35.58
N PHE A 596 -59.70 -33.49 36.77
CA PHE A 596 -59.25 -34.28 37.92
C PHE A 596 -59.85 -35.68 37.82
N VAL A 597 -59.06 -36.69 38.14
CA VAL A 597 -59.53 -38.09 38.17
C VAL A 597 -60.00 -38.47 39.58
N ASN A 598 -60.88 -39.47 39.68
CA ASN A 598 -61.37 -39.96 40.97
C ASN A 598 -60.20 -40.44 41.85
N GLY A 599 -60.14 -39.95 43.09
CA GLY A 599 -59.08 -40.27 44.04
C GLY A 599 -57.79 -39.47 43.86
N GLN A 600 -57.75 -38.50 42.93
CA GLN A 600 -56.62 -37.59 42.80
C GLN A 600 -56.52 -36.67 44.02
N GLU A 601 -55.32 -36.59 44.60
CA GLU A 601 -55.03 -35.63 45.66
C GLU A 601 -55.10 -34.21 45.09
N VAL A 602 -55.85 -33.34 45.76
CA VAL A 602 -55.97 -31.94 45.43
C VAL A 602 -55.65 -31.10 46.66
N ILE A 603 -55.05 -29.95 46.44
CA ILE A 603 -54.78 -28.97 47.49
C ILE A 603 -55.79 -27.84 47.33
N TYR A 604 -56.67 -27.68 48.31
CA TYR A 604 -57.52 -26.50 48.37
C TYR A 604 -56.75 -25.30 48.89
N SER A 605 -56.82 -24.19 48.16
CA SER A 605 -56.27 -22.90 48.57
C SER A 605 -57.37 -21.83 48.43
N PRO A 606 -57.74 -21.12 49.51
CA PRO A 606 -58.78 -20.09 49.44
C PRO A 606 -58.29 -18.80 48.73
N LEU A 607 -57.03 -18.75 48.28
CA LEU A 607 -56.41 -17.60 47.59
C LEU A 607 -56.62 -16.27 48.32
N GLY A 608 -56.60 -16.30 49.66
CA GLY A 608 -56.78 -15.11 50.51
C GLY A 608 -58.23 -14.77 50.87
N ASN A 609 -59.23 -15.50 50.36
CA ASN A 609 -60.61 -15.40 50.80
C ASN A 609 -60.84 -16.14 52.13
N ASN A 610 -61.99 -15.92 52.75
CA ASN A 610 -62.42 -16.76 53.86
C ASN A 610 -62.62 -18.20 53.34
N PRO A 611 -62.04 -19.22 54.01
CA PRO A 611 -62.21 -20.61 53.59
C PRO A 611 -63.69 -21.00 53.59
N ILE A 612 -64.07 -21.85 52.64
CA ILE A 612 -65.41 -22.46 52.65
C ILE A 612 -65.53 -23.34 53.90
N GLU A 613 -66.54 -23.07 54.72
CA GLU A 613 -66.77 -23.79 55.97
C GLU A 613 -67.28 -25.21 55.70
N ILE A 614 -66.82 -26.18 56.48
CA ILE A 614 -67.26 -27.58 56.35
C ILE A 614 -68.41 -27.81 57.34
N GLY A 615 -69.60 -28.14 56.83
CA GLY A 615 -70.78 -28.42 57.64
C GLY A 615 -70.60 -29.63 58.57
N THR A 616 -71.14 -29.55 59.80
CA THR A 616 -71.19 -30.69 60.73
C THR A 616 -72.50 -31.45 60.55
N VAL A 617 -72.41 -32.73 60.21
CA VAL A 617 -73.57 -33.61 60.00
C VAL A 617 -74.33 -33.79 61.33
N SER A 618 -75.62 -33.45 61.36
CA SER A 618 -76.56 -33.83 62.44
C SER A 618 -77.32 -35.10 62.09
#